data_AF-A0A1Q3PB81-F1
#
_entry.id   AF-A0A1Q3PB81-F1
#
_cell.length_a   1.000
_cell.length_b   1.000
_cell.length_c   1.000
_cell.angle_alpha   90.00
_cell.angle_beta   90.00
_cell.angle_gamma   90.00
#
_symmetry.space_group_name_H-M   'P 1'
#
loop_
_entity.id
_entity.type
_entity.pdbx_description
1 polymer ?
#
loop_
_entity_poly.entity_id
_entity_poly.type
_entity_poly.pdbx_seq_one_letter_code
_entity_poly.pdbx_strand_id
1 'polypeptide(L)'
;MTGISIEILKSCILTAVVATVLFSCGDERQETSEKEEARVETVADLGALPLKAVDPADNPSTPEKAALGRLLFFDPVLSGNKDVACATCHQPEFNYAEFLETSIGVNGVGRGQSRRFVDPNDIPFVKRNSQSVLNTAFNGLRNNETYDPASAPMFWDMRAKGLEQQALEPIKTLEEMRGNGFHESGILDEVITRLSRIPEYRRLFAVAFPREQSPVSKQNLARALAAYERTLIATNTRFDQYMRGDSNALSTGEKEGMNAFLVTGCAKCHSGPMFSDFKLHTLGVPDTENRKDSDSGADKKYAFRTPSLRNLRFTAPYMHSGKFATLDQVLMFYEDIAGGKLLNPNVEESRMDPLATHMDVNFKDISRIVEFLNTLNDDAFDKSVPESVPSGLPVMGR
;
A
#
# COMPACT_ATOMS: atom_id res chain seq x y z
N MET A 1 -16.19 71.21 49.68
CA MET A 1 -15.80 72.59 49.29
C MET A 1 -15.57 72.59 47.79
N THR A 2 -16.34 73.42 47.08
CA THR A 2 -16.15 73.99 45.71
C THR A 2 -15.87 73.03 44.54
N GLY A 3 -16.58 73.00 43.40
CA GLY A 3 -17.72 73.76 42.84
C GLY A 3 -18.18 73.01 41.56
N ILE A 4 -19.49 72.77 41.33
CA ILE A 4 -20.47 73.54 40.55
C ILE A 4 -20.05 73.87 39.10
N SER A 5 -20.73 73.29 38.10
CA SER A 5 -21.60 74.05 37.15
C SER A 5 -22.49 73.12 36.31
N ILE A 6 -23.77 73.50 36.22
CA ILE A 6 -24.93 72.88 35.58
C ILE A 6 -25.45 73.87 34.53
N GLU A 7 -25.98 73.39 33.39
CA GLU A 7 -27.17 73.89 32.63
C GLU A 7 -27.22 73.09 31.31
N ILE A 8 -28.23 72.33 30.86
CA ILE A 8 -29.71 72.24 30.94
C ILE A 8 -30.50 73.16 29.96
N LEU A 9 -31.03 72.48 28.93
CA LEU A 9 -32.31 72.66 28.19
C LEU A 9 -32.46 73.76 27.12
N LYS A 10 -32.88 73.35 25.91
CA LYS A 10 -34.27 73.45 25.44
C LYS A 10 -34.49 72.83 24.06
N SER A 11 -35.73 72.39 23.85
CA SER A 11 -36.25 71.60 22.74
C SER A 11 -37.16 72.42 21.81
N CYS A 12 -37.39 71.87 20.60
CA CYS A 12 -38.58 71.93 19.74
C CYS A 12 -38.65 72.85 18.47
N ILE A 13 -38.62 72.16 17.32
CA ILE A 13 -39.60 72.13 16.18
C ILE A 13 -39.64 73.31 15.18
N LEU A 14 -39.38 73.07 13.87
CA LEU A 14 -40.39 72.92 12.78
C LEU A 14 -39.76 72.80 11.34
N THR A 15 -40.29 71.84 10.55
CA THR A 15 -40.42 71.77 9.06
C THR A 15 -39.24 71.56 8.09
N ALA A 16 -39.14 70.30 7.62
CA ALA A 16 -39.13 69.78 6.24
C ALA A 16 -38.42 70.53 5.09
N VAL A 17 -37.49 69.84 4.39
CA VAL A 17 -37.62 69.39 2.98
C VAL A 17 -36.58 68.28 2.71
N VAL A 18 -37.04 67.26 1.98
CA VAL A 18 -36.38 66.03 1.54
C VAL A 18 -35.27 66.28 0.51
N ALA A 19 -34.11 65.65 0.69
CA ALA A 19 -33.21 65.26 -0.41
C ALA A 19 -32.49 63.96 -0.04
N THR A 20 -32.98 62.88 -0.64
CA THR A 20 -32.46 61.51 -0.53
C THR A 20 -31.13 61.39 -1.30
N VAL A 21 -30.04 61.05 -0.60
CA VAL A 21 -28.91 60.35 -1.20
C VAL A 21 -28.47 59.26 -0.21
N LEU A 22 -28.90 58.03 -0.49
CA LEU A 22 -28.43 56.83 0.18
C LEU A 22 -27.06 56.48 -0.42
N PHE A 23 -25.98 56.75 0.32
CA PHE A 23 -24.73 56.03 0.13
C PHE A 23 -24.77 54.80 1.04
N SER A 24 -25.17 53.67 0.44
CA SER A 24 -24.92 52.34 1.00
C SER A 24 -23.48 51.97 0.66
N CYS A 25 -22.59 51.96 1.65
CA CYS A 25 -21.29 51.30 1.52
C CYS A 25 -21.54 49.78 1.60
N GLY A 26 -21.69 49.14 0.45
CA GLY A 26 -21.48 47.71 0.32
C GLY A 26 -19.98 47.43 0.34
N ASP A 27 -19.53 46.71 1.37
CA ASP A 27 -18.18 46.18 1.48
C ASP A 27 -18.06 45.00 0.50
N GLU A 28 -17.66 45.28 -0.75
CA GLU A 28 -17.29 44.24 -1.72
C GLU A 28 -15.96 43.64 -1.29
N ARG A 29 -16.02 42.58 -0.47
CA ARG A 29 -14.91 41.62 -0.39
C ARG A 29 -14.78 40.95 -1.75
N GLN A 30 -13.83 41.42 -2.54
CA GLN A 30 -13.24 40.63 -3.61
C GLN A 30 -12.64 39.36 -2.97
N GLU A 31 -13.36 38.24 -3.06
CA GLU A 31 -12.75 36.93 -3.02
C GLU A 31 -11.87 36.81 -4.27
N THR A 32 -10.61 37.21 -4.13
CA THR A 32 -9.56 36.78 -5.05
C THR A 32 -9.35 35.29 -4.81
N SER A 33 -10.13 34.46 -5.50
CA SER A 33 -9.77 33.09 -5.81
C SER A 33 -8.47 33.14 -6.62
N GLU A 34 -7.32 33.15 -5.94
CA GLU A 34 -6.05 32.82 -6.58
C GLU A 34 -6.23 31.44 -7.21
N LYS A 35 -6.31 31.39 -8.55
CA LYS A 35 -6.14 30.14 -9.29
C LYS A 35 -4.71 29.69 -8.97
N GLU A 36 -4.58 28.77 -8.04
CA GLU A 36 -3.34 28.04 -7.80
C GLU A 36 -2.91 27.46 -9.17
N GLU A 37 -1.84 28.00 -9.76
CA GLU A 37 -1.33 27.50 -11.03
C GLU A 37 -1.01 26.02 -10.85
N ALA A 38 -1.61 25.16 -11.68
CA ALA A 38 -1.42 23.73 -11.59
C ALA A 38 0.07 23.40 -11.72
N ARG A 39 0.67 22.94 -10.62
CA ARG A 39 2.06 22.47 -10.61
C ARG A 39 2.18 21.28 -11.55
N VAL A 40 3.16 21.32 -12.45
CA VAL A 40 3.56 20.18 -13.28
C VAL A 40 4.62 19.39 -12.54
N GLU A 41 4.43 18.09 -12.40
CA GLU A 41 5.41 17.19 -11.77
C GLU A 41 6.70 17.12 -12.62
N THR A 42 7.82 16.95 -11.93
CA THR A 42 9.15 16.91 -12.54
C THR A 42 9.91 15.66 -12.10
N VAL A 43 11.05 15.38 -12.72
CA VAL A 43 11.93 14.26 -12.31
C VAL A 43 12.35 14.38 -10.83
N ALA A 44 12.37 15.58 -10.24
CA ALA A 44 12.67 15.79 -8.83
C ALA A 44 11.58 15.24 -7.89
N ASP A 45 10.38 14.97 -8.41
CA ASP A 45 9.29 14.33 -7.69
C ASP A 45 9.45 12.80 -7.63
N LEU A 46 10.40 12.23 -8.39
CA LEU A 46 10.75 10.82 -8.36
C LEU A 46 12.05 10.58 -7.56
N GLY A 47 12.41 9.34 -7.27
CA GLY A 47 13.63 9.06 -6.52
C GLY A 47 14.19 7.64 -6.70
N ALA A 48 15.52 7.51 -6.60
CA ALA A 48 16.14 6.19 -6.48
C ALA A 48 15.77 5.56 -5.13
N LEU A 49 15.56 4.25 -5.10
CA LEU A 49 15.38 3.53 -3.84
C LEU A 49 16.68 3.58 -3.01
N PRO A 50 16.62 3.75 -1.69
CA PRO A 50 17.80 3.60 -0.85
C PRO A 50 18.38 2.18 -0.96
N LEU A 51 19.70 2.04 -0.88
CA LEU A 51 20.38 0.75 -0.96
C LEU A 51 20.14 -0.15 0.27
N LYS A 52 19.63 0.41 1.37
CA LYS A 52 19.38 -0.27 2.63
C LYS A 52 18.08 0.21 3.23
N ALA A 53 17.30 -0.72 3.80
CA ALA A 53 16.17 -0.39 4.64
C ALA A 53 16.63 0.12 6.01
N VAL A 54 15.80 0.96 6.64
CA VAL A 54 15.96 1.38 8.03
C VAL A 54 15.12 0.47 8.91
N ASP A 55 15.67 0.03 10.03
CA ASP A 55 14.96 -0.79 11.02
C ASP A 55 14.22 0.08 12.04
N PRO A 56 13.07 -0.36 12.57
CA PRO A 56 12.48 0.19 13.78
C PRO A 56 13.44 0.10 14.96
N ALA A 57 13.45 1.14 15.80
CA ALA A 57 14.34 1.20 16.96
C ALA A 57 14.13 0.02 17.94
N ASP A 58 12.91 -0.48 18.07
CA ASP A 58 12.56 -1.60 18.96
C ASP A 58 12.70 -2.98 18.30
N ASN A 59 12.99 -3.04 16.99
CA ASN A 59 13.27 -4.28 16.27
C ASN A 59 14.41 -4.13 15.23
N PRO A 60 15.65 -3.88 15.66
CA PRO A 60 16.80 -3.91 14.76
C PRO A 60 16.97 -5.31 14.15
N SER A 61 17.23 -5.37 12.84
CA SER A 61 17.41 -6.62 12.11
C SER A 61 18.75 -7.26 12.46
N THR A 62 18.77 -8.59 12.59
CA THR A 62 20.01 -9.38 12.70
C THR A 62 19.93 -10.58 11.75
N PRO A 63 21.06 -11.17 11.34
CA PRO A 63 21.06 -12.39 10.52
C PRO A 63 20.23 -13.52 11.13
N GLU A 64 20.25 -13.67 12.45
CA GLU A 64 19.52 -14.71 13.18
C GLU A 64 18.01 -14.48 13.16
N LYS A 65 17.56 -13.22 13.35
CA LYS A 65 16.14 -12.86 13.23
C LYS A 65 15.64 -13.07 11.81
N ALA A 66 16.40 -12.64 10.80
CA ALA A 66 16.06 -12.82 9.40
C ALA A 66 16.02 -14.30 9.00
N ALA A 67 16.97 -15.12 9.47
CA ALA A 67 16.98 -16.56 9.22
C ALA A 67 15.77 -17.28 9.85
N LEU A 68 15.42 -16.92 11.09
CA LEU A 68 14.21 -17.42 11.75
C LEU A 68 12.95 -16.97 10.99
N GLY A 69 12.85 -15.69 10.65
CA GLY A 69 11.76 -15.12 9.87
C GLY A 69 11.57 -15.82 8.54
N ARG A 70 12.66 -16.10 7.83
CA ARG A 70 12.65 -16.84 6.57
C ARG A 70 12.02 -18.22 6.75
N LEU A 71 12.44 -18.99 7.75
CA LEU A 71 11.85 -20.30 7.98
C LEU A 71 10.36 -20.21 8.32
N LEU A 72 9.95 -19.22 9.12
CA LEU A 72 8.53 -18.99 9.46
C LEU A 72 7.69 -18.57 8.25
N PHE A 73 8.23 -17.72 7.36
CA PHE A 73 7.56 -17.23 6.16
C PHE A 73 7.16 -18.38 5.20
N PHE A 74 7.98 -19.43 5.16
CA PHE A 74 7.77 -20.60 4.31
C PHE A 74 7.08 -21.79 5.00
N ASP A 75 6.86 -21.73 6.32
CA ASP A 75 6.33 -22.83 7.12
C ASP A 75 4.81 -22.70 7.35
N PRO A 76 3.98 -23.66 6.88
CA PRO A 76 2.55 -23.63 7.08
C PRO A 76 2.09 -23.75 8.53
N VAL A 77 2.98 -24.07 9.47
CA VAL A 77 2.67 -24.24 10.90
C VAL A 77 1.90 -23.06 11.51
N LEU A 78 2.04 -21.87 10.91
CA LEU A 78 1.38 -20.63 11.30
C LEU A 78 -0.12 -20.57 10.96
N SER A 79 -0.59 -21.38 10.00
CA SER A 79 -2.02 -21.42 9.63
C SER A 79 -2.83 -22.37 10.51
N GLY A 80 -4.12 -22.11 10.67
CA GLY A 80 -5.03 -22.93 11.46
C GLY A 80 -5.02 -24.40 11.02
N ASN A 81 -5.13 -24.62 9.71
CA ASN A 81 -5.14 -25.95 9.09
C ASN A 81 -3.74 -26.52 8.78
N LYS A 82 -2.68 -25.72 9.01
CA LYS A 82 -1.29 -26.09 8.72
C LYS A 82 -1.04 -26.41 7.24
N ASP A 83 -1.71 -25.67 6.35
CA ASP A 83 -1.68 -25.85 4.90
C ASP A 83 -1.38 -24.58 4.09
N VAL A 84 -1.26 -23.42 4.75
CA VAL A 84 -0.89 -22.13 4.14
C VAL A 84 0.27 -21.51 4.91
N ALA A 85 1.25 -21.01 4.17
CA ALA A 85 2.35 -20.17 4.66
C ALA A 85 2.27 -18.78 4.01
N CYS A 86 3.08 -17.81 4.46
CA CYS A 86 3.17 -16.50 3.80
C CYS A 86 3.56 -16.66 2.32
N ALA A 87 4.53 -17.53 2.05
CA ALA A 87 5.00 -17.86 0.71
C ALA A 87 3.98 -18.60 -0.18
N THR A 88 2.82 -19.02 0.35
CA THR A 88 1.72 -19.53 -0.48
C THR A 88 1.15 -18.43 -1.38
N CYS A 89 0.97 -17.21 -0.84
CA CYS A 89 0.42 -16.06 -1.56
C CYS A 89 1.48 -15.02 -1.94
N HIS A 90 2.70 -15.15 -1.43
CA HIS A 90 3.85 -14.29 -1.72
C HIS A 90 4.99 -15.11 -2.31
N GLN A 91 4.84 -15.49 -3.56
CA GLN A 91 5.66 -16.49 -4.24
C GLN A 91 6.93 -15.85 -4.82
N PRO A 92 8.14 -16.35 -4.50
CA PRO A 92 9.40 -15.77 -4.98
C PRO A 92 9.50 -15.64 -6.51
N GLU A 93 8.91 -16.56 -7.27
CA GLU A 93 8.86 -16.56 -8.74
C GLU A 93 8.01 -15.42 -9.33
N PHE A 94 7.11 -14.83 -8.54
CA PHE A 94 6.25 -13.70 -8.92
C PHE A 94 6.65 -12.43 -8.17
N ASN A 95 7.95 -12.26 -7.90
CA ASN A 95 8.51 -11.15 -7.12
C ASN A 95 7.80 -10.99 -5.76
N TYR A 96 7.51 -12.11 -5.10
CA TYR A 96 6.78 -12.18 -3.84
C TYR A 96 5.33 -11.62 -3.88
N ALA A 97 4.72 -11.58 -5.06
CA ALA A 97 3.27 -11.45 -5.25
C ALA A 97 2.66 -12.83 -5.58
N GLU A 98 1.46 -12.84 -6.16
CA GLU A 98 0.82 -14.04 -6.70
C GLU A 98 0.14 -13.73 -8.03
N PHE A 99 0.27 -14.64 -9.00
CA PHE A 99 -0.39 -14.54 -10.30
C PHE A 99 -1.82 -15.10 -10.26
N LEU A 100 -2.66 -14.49 -9.42
CA LEU A 100 -4.08 -14.82 -9.23
C LEU A 100 -4.86 -13.53 -8.89
N GLU A 101 -6.11 -13.41 -9.36
CA GLU A 101 -6.96 -12.22 -9.15
C GLU A 101 -7.07 -11.89 -7.65
N THR A 102 -7.58 -12.83 -6.85
CA THR A 102 -7.47 -12.80 -5.39
C THR A 102 -7.12 -14.18 -4.85
N SER A 103 -6.37 -14.22 -3.75
CA SER A 103 -5.80 -15.44 -3.22
C SER A 103 -6.85 -16.41 -2.66
N ILE A 104 -6.48 -17.69 -2.60
CA ILE A 104 -7.21 -18.73 -1.87
C ILE A 104 -6.39 -19.09 -0.64
N GLY A 105 -6.94 -18.90 0.55
CA GLY A 105 -6.26 -19.22 1.81
C GLY A 105 -6.29 -20.71 2.16
N VAL A 106 -6.59 -20.99 3.44
CA VAL A 106 -6.74 -22.34 4.00
C VAL A 106 -7.74 -23.18 3.18
N ASN A 107 -7.60 -24.51 3.25
CA ASN A 107 -8.37 -25.43 2.40
C ASN A 107 -8.04 -25.31 0.90
N GLY A 108 -6.95 -24.62 0.54
CA GLY A 108 -6.41 -24.55 -0.81
C GLY A 108 -5.33 -25.61 -1.08
N VAL A 109 -5.21 -26.01 -2.35
CA VAL A 109 -4.12 -26.84 -2.87
C VAL A 109 -3.58 -26.26 -4.17
N GLY A 110 -2.28 -26.38 -4.42
CA GLY A 110 -1.62 -25.87 -5.62
C GLY A 110 -1.15 -24.43 -5.48
N ARG A 111 -0.51 -23.92 -6.54
CA ARG A 111 0.17 -22.61 -6.56
C ARG A 111 -0.24 -21.76 -7.75
N GLY A 112 -0.23 -20.44 -7.57
CA GLY A 112 -0.65 -19.46 -8.58
C GLY A 112 -1.99 -19.84 -9.21
N GLN A 113 -2.08 -19.83 -10.53
CA GLN A 113 -3.31 -20.16 -11.26
C GLN A 113 -3.82 -21.60 -11.08
N SER A 114 -2.96 -22.53 -10.61
CA SER A 114 -3.39 -23.91 -10.33
C SER A 114 -4.07 -24.06 -8.96
N ARG A 115 -3.99 -23.01 -8.12
CA ARG A 115 -4.51 -23.01 -6.76
C ARG A 115 -6.03 -23.06 -6.76
N ARG A 116 -6.60 -23.96 -5.96
CA ARG A 116 -8.05 -24.19 -5.86
C ARG A 116 -8.42 -24.74 -4.49
N PHE A 117 -9.68 -24.61 -4.10
CA PHE A 117 -10.19 -25.29 -2.91
C PHE A 117 -10.17 -26.81 -3.10
N VAL A 118 -9.80 -27.53 -2.03
CA VAL A 118 -9.79 -29.00 -1.98
C VAL A 118 -11.22 -29.52 -1.84
N ASP A 119 -11.92 -29.03 -0.83
CA ASP A 119 -13.29 -29.44 -0.49
C ASP A 119 -14.27 -28.26 -0.59
N PRO A 120 -15.56 -28.50 -0.90
CA PRO A 120 -16.61 -27.49 -0.76
C PRO A 120 -16.64 -26.91 0.65
N ASN A 121 -16.67 -25.57 0.76
CA ASN A 121 -16.59 -24.86 2.03
C ASN A 121 -17.23 -23.47 1.92
N ASP A 122 -17.30 -22.76 3.05
CA ASP A 122 -17.84 -21.39 3.17
C ASP A 122 -16.76 -20.31 3.35
N ILE A 123 -15.48 -20.67 3.22
CA ILE A 123 -14.35 -19.75 3.29
C ILE A 123 -14.32 -18.97 1.96
N PRO A 124 -14.47 -17.63 1.98
CA PRO A 124 -14.44 -16.85 0.75
C PRO A 124 -13.03 -16.76 0.18
N PHE A 125 -12.90 -16.26 -1.05
CA PHE A 125 -11.62 -15.77 -1.54
C PHE A 125 -11.13 -14.60 -0.68
N VAL A 126 -9.81 -14.41 -0.64
CA VAL A 126 -9.20 -13.24 -0.01
C VAL A 126 -9.79 -11.98 -0.64
N LYS A 127 -10.07 -10.97 0.19
CA LYS A 127 -10.80 -9.77 -0.23
C LYS A 127 -10.11 -9.01 -1.37
N ARG A 128 -8.79 -9.13 -1.47
CA ARG A 128 -7.94 -8.33 -2.35
C ARG A 128 -6.84 -9.17 -2.97
N ASN A 129 -6.29 -8.67 -4.08
CA ASN A 129 -5.08 -9.15 -4.69
C ASN A 129 -3.89 -9.07 -3.71
N SER A 130 -3.05 -10.11 -3.74
CA SER A 130 -1.84 -10.21 -2.92
C SER A 130 -0.73 -9.31 -3.47
N GLN A 131 -0.45 -8.21 -2.77
CA GLN A 131 0.64 -7.31 -3.14
C GLN A 131 1.99 -8.03 -3.04
N SER A 132 2.94 -7.62 -3.87
CA SER A 132 4.34 -7.99 -3.65
C SER A 132 4.80 -7.54 -2.26
N VAL A 133 5.45 -8.44 -1.50
CA VAL A 133 6.18 -8.05 -0.28
C VAL A 133 7.60 -7.53 -0.55
N LEU A 134 8.07 -7.59 -1.80
CA LEU A 134 9.35 -7.01 -2.21
C LEU A 134 9.34 -5.50 -2.02
N ASN A 135 10.41 -4.95 -1.45
CA ASN A 135 10.56 -3.53 -1.15
C ASN A 135 9.56 -2.95 -0.12
N THR A 136 8.73 -3.75 0.55
CA THR A 136 7.77 -3.25 1.56
C THR A 136 8.42 -2.60 2.77
N ALA A 137 9.71 -2.89 3.02
CA ALA A 137 10.56 -2.21 3.99
C ALA A 137 10.74 -0.71 3.74
N PHE A 138 10.32 -0.21 2.57
CA PHE A 138 10.33 1.21 2.18
C PHE A 138 8.91 1.81 2.09
N ASN A 139 7.86 1.10 2.51
CA ASN A 139 6.51 1.66 2.51
C ASN A 139 6.44 2.91 3.39
N GLY A 140 5.93 4.02 2.87
CA GLY A 140 5.90 5.32 3.57
C GLY A 140 7.13 6.20 3.30
N LEU A 141 8.14 5.72 2.57
CA LEU A 141 9.29 6.53 2.19
C LEU A 141 8.92 7.55 1.10
N ARG A 142 9.10 8.85 1.40
CA ARG A 142 8.82 9.96 0.48
C ARG A 142 10.04 10.89 0.37
N ASN A 143 10.15 11.61 -0.74
CA ASN A 143 11.25 12.55 -0.97
C ASN A 143 11.24 13.65 0.10
N ASN A 144 12.40 13.92 0.71
CA ASN A 144 12.61 15.01 1.68
C ASN A 144 11.71 14.95 2.93
N GLU A 145 11.12 13.80 3.25
CA GLU A 145 10.31 13.59 4.45
C GLU A 145 10.99 12.63 5.42
N THR A 146 10.70 12.78 6.72
CA THR A 146 11.17 11.83 7.74
C THR A 146 10.47 10.50 7.56
N TYR A 147 11.25 9.43 7.50
CA TYR A 147 10.74 8.07 7.38
C TYR A 147 10.80 7.34 8.74
N ASP A 148 9.67 6.76 9.16
CA ASP A 148 9.57 5.87 10.32
C ASP A 148 9.04 4.48 9.90
N PRO A 149 9.88 3.43 9.88
CA PRO A 149 9.46 2.09 9.48
C PRO A 149 8.45 1.45 10.45
N ALA A 150 8.37 1.90 11.71
CA ALA A 150 7.37 1.39 12.67
C ALA A 150 5.96 1.89 12.34
N SER A 151 5.85 3.06 11.69
CA SER A 151 4.60 3.68 11.30
C SER A 151 4.27 3.50 9.81
N ALA A 152 5.07 2.72 9.08
CA ALA A 152 4.92 2.48 7.65
C ALA A 152 3.51 1.95 7.31
N PRO A 153 2.83 2.51 6.30
CA PRO A 153 1.46 2.11 5.97
C PRO A 153 1.41 0.73 5.30
N MET A 154 0.59 -0.16 5.86
CA MET A 154 0.47 -1.54 5.39
C MET A 154 -0.95 -1.90 4.95
N PHE A 155 -1.05 -2.91 4.09
CA PHE A 155 -2.26 -3.29 3.35
C PHE A 155 -2.76 -2.21 2.38
N TRP A 156 -3.72 -2.59 1.54
CA TRP A 156 -4.42 -1.70 0.61
C TRP A 156 -5.29 -0.65 1.32
N ASP A 157 -5.76 -0.86 2.54
CA ASP A 157 -6.62 0.08 3.28
C ASP A 157 -5.92 0.73 4.49
N MET A 158 -4.59 0.61 4.59
CA MET A 158 -3.79 1.21 5.65
C MET A 158 -4.18 0.79 7.07
N ARG A 159 -4.84 -0.36 7.25
CA ARG A 159 -5.33 -0.82 8.56
C ARG A 159 -4.24 -1.25 9.55
N ALA A 160 -2.99 -1.41 9.09
CA ALA A 160 -1.86 -1.78 9.93
C ALA A 160 -0.68 -0.84 9.71
N LYS A 161 0.17 -0.73 10.74
CA LYS A 161 1.37 0.10 10.76
C LYS A 161 2.60 -0.75 11.04
N GLY A 162 3.59 -0.65 10.15
CA GLY A 162 4.82 -1.43 10.22
C GLY A 162 4.63 -2.91 9.86
N LEU A 163 5.74 -3.55 9.49
CA LEU A 163 5.76 -4.96 9.13
C LEU A 163 5.43 -5.84 10.34
N GLU A 164 5.84 -5.43 11.54
CA GLU A 164 5.58 -6.16 12.79
C GLU A 164 4.09 -6.36 13.06
N GLN A 165 3.26 -5.33 12.82
CA GLN A 165 1.81 -5.47 12.98
C GLN A 165 1.23 -6.25 11.79
N GLN A 166 1.62 -5.90 10.56
CA GLN A 166 1.08 -6.48 9.34
C GLN A 166 1.27 -8.00 9.31
N ALA A 167 2.44 -8.51 9.70
CA ALA A 167 2.80 -9.93 9.60
C ALA A 167 1.91 -10.86 10.45
N LEU A 168 1.21 -10.34 11.47
CA LEU A 168 0.33 -11.13 12.33
C LEU A 168 -1.13 -11.15 11.88
N GLU A 169 -1.57 -10.16 11.09
CA GLU A 169 -2.97 -10.06 10.68
C GLU A 169 -3.40 -11.20 9.75
N PRO A 170 -2.61 -11.67 8.75
CA PRO A 170 -2.98 -12.81 7.92
C PRO A 170 -3.26 -14.10 8.69
N ILE A 171 -2.52 -14.30 9.79
CA ILE A 171 -2.70 -15.44 10.72
C ILE A 171 -4.10 -15.41 11.36
N LYS A 172 -4.66 -14.22 11.57
CA LYS A 172 -5.96 -13.98 12.19
C LYS A 172 -7.10 -13.95 11.16
N THR A 173 -6.84 -13.64 9.90
CA THR A 173 -7.87 -13.51 8.86
C THR A 173 -8.49 -14.85 8.49
N LEU A 174 -9.84 -14.91 8.45
CA LEU A 174 -10.60 -16.14 8.19
C LEU A 174 -10.20 -16.79 6.86
N GLU A 175 -10.24 -16.00 5.80
CA GLU A 175 -10.04 -16.41 4.42
C GLU A 175 -8.58 -16.50 3.99
N GLU A 176 -7.64 -16.14 4.86
CA GLU A 176 -6.21 -16.27 4.60
C GLU A 176 -5.67 -17.50 5.36
N MET A 177 -5.14 -17.33 6.58
CA MET A 177 -4.45 -18.42 7.28
C MET A 177 -5.24 -19.02 8.45
N ARG A 178 -6.28 -18.36 8.97
CA ARG A 178 -6.97 -18.82 10.19
C ARG A 178 -7.89 -20.03 9.95
N GLY A 179 -8.78 -19.92 8.97
CA GLY A 179 -9.87 -20.88 8.75
C GLY A 179 -10.90 -20.95 9.89
N ASN A 180 -11.83 -21.90 9.77
CA ASN A 180 -12.94 -22.06 10.73
C ASN A 180 -12.54 -22.75 12.05
N GLY A 181 -11.38 -23.41 12.11
CA GLY A 181 -10.97 -24.21 13.26
C GLY A 181 -10.60 -23.41 14.51
N PHE A 182 -10.38 -22.09 14.38
CA PHE A 182 -9.91 -21.23 15.47
C PHE A 182 -10.63 -19.89 15.47
N HIS A 183 -10.92 -19.37 16.66
CA HIS A 183 -11.40 -18.00 16.82
C HIS A 183 -10.28 -16.99 16.55
N GLU A 184 -10.62 -15.81 16.02
CA GLU A 184 -9.64 -14.75 15.68
C GLU A 184 -8.74 -14.38 16.87
N SER A 185 -9.32 -14.25 18.06
CA SER A 185 -8.56 -13.90 19.27
C SER A 185 -7.64 -15.00 19.79
N GLY A 186 -7.83 -16.26 19.36
CA GLY A 186 -7.13 -17.42 19.92
C GLY A 186 -6.06 -18.03 19.02
N ILE A 187 -6.10 -17.80 17.71
CA ILE A 187 -5.20 -18.48 16.77
C ILE A 187 -3.71 -18.19 17.03
N LEU A 188 -3.35 -16.95 17.41
CA LEU A 188 -1.95 -16.64 17.71
C LEU A 188 -1.42 -17.39 18.93
N ASP A 189 -2.24 -17.62 19.97
CA ASP A 189 -1.83 -18.42 21.14
C ASP A 189 -1.59 -19.90 20.77
N GLU A 190 -2.43 -20.42 19.88
CA GLU A 190 -2.25 -21.75 19.33
C GLU A 190 -0.95 -21.85 18.51
N VAL A 191 -0.67 -20.88 17.65
CA VAL A 191 0.58 -20.82 16.87
C VAL A 191 1.80 -20.80 17.80
N ILE A 192 1.82 -19.96 18.83
CA ILE A 192 2.92 -19.92 19.80
C ILE A 192 3.06 -21.25 20.55
N THR A 193 1.95 -21.89 20.91
CA THR A 193 1.96 -23.23 21.55
C THR A 193 2.58 -24.28 20.62
N ARG A 194 2.25 -24.27 19.32
CA ARG A 194 2.84 -25.17 18.32
C ARG A 194 4.33 -24.93 18.14
N LEU A 195 4.74 -23.69 17.93
CA LEU A 195 6.16 -23.33 17.78
C LEU A 195 6.99 -23.72 19.01
N SER A 196 6.42 -23.54 20.21
CA SER A 196 7.07 -23.94 21.47
C SER A 196 7.23 -25.46 21.63
N ARG A 197 6.47 -26.26 20.89
CA ARG A 197 6.58 -27.73 20.89
C ARG A 197 7.59 -28.26 19.88
N ILE A 198 8.05 -27.43 18.94
CA ILE A 198 9.05 -27.81 17.92
C ILE A 198 10.46 -27.49 18.46
N PRO A 199 11.30 -28.50 18.76
CA PRO A 199 12.61 -28.27 19.39
C PRO A 199 13.51 -27.31 18.62
N GLU A 200 13.47 -27.39 17.29
CA GLU A 200 14.25 -26.52 16.42
C GLU A 200 13.80 -25.05 16.50
N TYR A 201 12.49 -24.77 16.48
CA TYR A 201 12.02 -23.40 16.64
C TYR A 201 12.41 -22.82 18.01
N ARG A 202 12.30 -23.58 19.11
CA ARG A 202 12.79 -23.10 20.42
C ARG A 202 14.25 -22.64 20.36
N ARG A 203 15.11 -23.43 19.70
CA ARG A 203 16.53 -23.09 19.52
C ARG A 203 16.69 -21.84 18.68
N LEU A 204 16.00 -21.75 17.54
CA LEU A 204 16.10 -20.61 16.62
C LEU A 204 15.61 -19.31 17.28
N PHE A 205 14.48 -19.34 18.01
CA PHE A 205 14.00 -18.20 18.79
C PHE A 205 14.99 -17.80 19.89
N ALA A 206 15.56 -18.75 20.63
CA ALA A 206 16.56 -18.46 21.66
C ALA A 206 17.83 -17.80 21.08
N VAL A 207 18.24 -18.21 19.88
CA VAL A 207 19.37 -17.61 19.16
C VAL A 207 19.04 -16.21 18.64
N ALA A 208 17.85 -16.01 18.08
CA ALA A 208 17.41 -14.72 17.54
C ALA A 208 17.08 -13.68 18.63
N PHE A 209 16.68 -14.12 19.83
CA PHE A 209 16.26 -13.26 20.93
C PHE A 209 16.90 -13.68 22.28
N PRO A 210 18.25 -13.63 22.41
CA PRO A 210 18.98 -14.21 23.53
C PRO A 210 18.79 -13.50 24.88
N ARG A 211 18.20 -12.30 24.87
CA ARG A 211 17.94 -11.48 26.07
C ARG A 211 16.51 -11.59 26.59
N GLU A 212 15.64 -12.29 25.86
CA GLU A 212 14.23 -12.44 26.22
C GLU A 212 14.03 -13.65 27.14
N GLN A 213 13.26 -13.49 28.22
CA GLN A 213 12.96 -14.61 29.13
C GLN A 213 12.07 -15.67 28.48
N SER A 214 11.21 -15.26 27.54
CA SER A 214 10.34 -16.14 26.76
C SER A 214 10.51 -15.85 25.27
N PRO A 215 11.56 -16.40 24.63
CA PRO A 215 11.88 -16.09 23.24
C PRO A 215 10.77 -16.45 22.24
N VAL A 216 10.06 -17.57 22.46
CA VAL A 216 8.91 -17.96 21.62
C VAL A 216 7.69 -17.18 22.09
N SER A 217 7.38 -16.08 21.41
CA SER A 217 6.28 -15.18 21.77
C SER A 217 5.64 -14.56 20.52
N LYS A 218 4.41 -14.05 20.65
CA LYS A 218 3.71 -13.35 19.54
C LYS A 218 4.52 -12.16 19.01
N GLN A 219 5.14 -11.41 19.93
CA GLN A 219 5.99 -10.27 19.60
C GLN A 219 7.22 -10.68 18.80
N ASN A 220 7.90 -11.75 19.22
CA ASN A 220 9.10 -12.21 18.53
C ASN A 220 8.80 -12.92 17.20
N LEU A 221 7.61 -13.53 17.06
CA LEU A 221 7.10 -14.01 15.78
C LEU A 221 6.97 -12.85 14.77
N ALA A 222 6.26 -11.78 15.14
CA ALA A 222 6.15 -10.57 14.33
C ALA A 222 7.52 -9.99 13.96
N ARG A 223 8.40 -9.85 14.96
CA ARG A 223 9.73 -9.24 14.78
C ARG A 223 10.63 -10.06 13.86
N ALA A 224 10.57 -11.39 13.93
CA ALA A 224 11.35 -12.27 13.05
C ALA A 224 10.84 -12.20 11.61
N LEU A 225 9.51 -12.29 11.39
CA LEU A 225 8.91 -12.17 10.06
C LEU A 225 9.27 -10.82 9.42
N ALA A 226 9.07 -9.72 10.14
CA ALA A 226 9.44 -8.38 9.68
C ALA A 226 10.94 -8.24 9.36
N ALA A 227 11.83 -8.85 10.16
CA ALA A 227 13.26 -8.84 9.89
C ALA A 227 13.62 -9.59 8.59
N TYR A 228 12.91 -10.67 8.25
CA TYR A 228 13.09 -11.35 6.97
C TYR A 228 12.55 -10.51 5.80
N GLU A 229 11.36 -9.93 5.91
CA GLU A 229 10.77 -9.09 4.87
C GLU A 229 11.66 -7.87 4.55
N ARG A 230 12.39 -7.33 5.53
CA ARG A 230 13.40 -6.27 5.30
C ARG A 230 14.61 -6.71 4.48
N THR A 231 14.84 -8.01 4.32
CA THR A 231 15.87 -8.52 3.40
C THR A 231 15.39 -8.61 1.96
N LEU A 232 14.07 -8.60 1.74
CA LEU A 232 13.44 -8.69 0.42
C LEU A 232 13.43 -7.31 -0.23
N ILE A 233 14.59 -6.88 -0.73
CA ILE A 233 14.75 -5.60 -1.40
C ILE A 233 15.40 -5.76 -2.78
N ALA A 234 14.92 -4.98 -3.74
CA ALA A 234 15.41 -4.87 -5.11
C ALA A 234 15.60 -3.39 -5.43
N THR A 235 16.83 -2.91 -5.27
CA THR A 235 17.18 -1.47 -5.17
C THR A 235 18.04 -1.00 -6.35
N ASN A 236 18.22 -1.81 -7.38
CA ASN A 236 19.13 -1.53 -8.49
C ASN A 236 18.46 -1.60 -9.87
N THR A 237 17.23 -1.09 -9.96
CA THR A 237 16.54 -0.94 -11.24
C THR A 237 17.33 -0.02 -12.19
N ARG A 238 17.06 -0.08 -13.49
CA ARG A 238 17.69 0.85 -14.47
C ARG A 238 17.33 2.31 -14.15
N PHE A 239 16.13 2.55 -13.64
CA PHE A 239 15.75 3.87 -13.13
C PHE A 239 16.59 4.30 -11.93
N ASP A 240 16.87 3.40 -10.98
CA ASP A 240 17.74 3.73 -9.83
C ASP A 240 19.16 4.07 -10.28
N GLN A 241 19.70 3.36 -11.27
CA GLN A 241 21.02 3.66 -11.86
C GLN A 241 21.04 5.05 -12.50
N TYR A 242 20.01 5.39 -13.27
CA TYR A 242 19.84 6.71 -13.87
C TYR A 242 19.78 7.83 -12.82
N MET A 243 18.96 7.66 -11.79
CA MET A 243 18.82 8.62 -10.70
C MET A 243 20.09 8.73 -9.83
N ARG A 244 21.00 7.74 -9.89
CA ARG A 244 22.33 7.78 -9.27
C ARG A 244 23.43 8.32 -10.20
N GLY A 245 23.07 8.84 -11.37
CA GLY A 245 23.98 9.55 -12.28
C GLY A 245 24.41 8.78 -13.52
N ASP A 246 23.99 7.53 -13.70
CA ASP A 246 24.22 6.81 -14.97
C ASP A 246 23.23 7.28 -16.05
N SER A 247 23.59 8.36 -16.73
CA SER A 247 22.76 8.93 -17.80
C SER A 247 22.47 7.98 -18.98
N ASN A 248 23.21 6.86 -19.10
CA ASN A 248 23.04 5.84 -20.14
C ASN A 248 22.15 4.68 -19.69
N ALA A 249 21.78 4.60 -18.41
CA ALA A 249 20.94 3.52 -17.89
C ALA A 249 19.53 3.52 -18.52
N LEU A 250 19.02 4.68 -18.93
CA LEU A 250 17.78 4.83 -19.70
C LEU A 250 18.06 5.26 -21.15
N SER A 251 17.36 4.62 -22.08
CA SER A 251 17.27 5.02 -23.48
C SER A 251 16.49 6.33 -23.65
N THR A 252 16.52 6.89 -24.86
CA THR A 252 15.72 8.08 -25.20
C THR A 252 14.21 7.80 -25.06
N GLY A 253 13.73 6.64 -25.52
CA GLY A 253 12.30 6.27 -25.44
C GLY A 253 11.81 6.14 -24.00
N GLU A 254 12.62 5.58 -23.11
CA GLU A 254 12.28 5.49 -21.68
C GLU A 254 12.29 6.86 -20.99
N LYS A 255 13.16 7.79 -21.41
CA LYS A 255 13.15 9.18 -20.91
C LYS A 255 11.92 9.95 -21.42
N GLU A 256 11.53 9.75 -22.67
CA GLU A 256 10.27 10.26 -23.22
C GLU A 256 9.07 9.69 -22.45
N GLY A 257 9.07 8.40 -22.15
CA GLY A 257 8.06 7.73 -21.35
C GLY A 257 7.98 8.24 -19.90
N MET A 258 9.13 8.50 -19.28
CA MET A 258 9.20 9.14 -17.97
C MET A 258 8.59 10.55 -18.01
N ASN A 259 8.88 11.32 -19.06
CA ASN A 259 8.28 12.64 -19.23
C ASN A 259 6.76 12.54 -19.44
N ALA A 260 6.28 11.60 -20.26
CA ALA A 260 4.85 11.33 -20.43
C ALA A 260 4.16 11.00 -19.09
N PHE A 261 4.77 10.12 -18.29
CA PHE A 261 4.28 9.77 -16.95
C PHE A 261 4.15 10.99 -16.01
N LEU A 262 5.08 11.94 -16.10
CA LEU A 262 5.04 13.18 -15.32
C LEU A 262 3.93 14.11 -15.81
N VAL A 263 3.87 14.42 -17.10
CA VAL A 263 2.92 15.42 -17.65
C VAL A 263 1.47 14.95 -17.65
N THR A 264 1.22 13.64 -17.80
CA THR A 264 -0.12 13.05 -17.66
C THR A 264 -0.65 13.13 -16.22
N GLY A 265 0.23 13.36 -15.24
CA GLY A 265 -0.12 13.50 -13.84
C GLY A 265 -0.05 12.21 -13.03
N CYS A 266 0.52 11.12 -13.56
CA CYS A 266 0.68 9.87 -12.82
C CYS A 266 1.50 10.09 -11.52
N ALA A 267 2.50 10.96 -11.59
CA ALA A 267 3.37 11.31 -10.46
C ALA A 267 2.66 12.10 -9.34
N LYS A 268 1.42 12.59 -9.53
CA LYS A 268 0.61 13.21 -8.47
C LYS A 268 0.37 12.25 -7.31
N CYS A 269 0.17 10.97 -7.62
CA CYS A 269 0.05 9.89 -6.65
C CYS A 269 1.31 9.01 -6.63
N HIS A 270 1.90 8.72 -7.79
CA HIS A 270 3.03 7.79 -7.91
C HIS A 270 4.38 8.50 -7.90
N SER A 271 4.74 9.10 -6.77
CA SER A 271 5.97 9.88 -6.57
C SER A 271 6.97 9.24 -5.59
N GLY A 272 8.13 9.85 -5.46
CA GLY A 272 9.19 9.47 -4.53
C GLY A 272 9.88 8.16 -4.88
N PRO A 273 10.69 7.62 -3.95
CA PRO A 273 11.50 6.44 -4.22
C PRO A 273 10.69 5.20 -4.52
N MET A 274 9.48 5.10 -3.98
CA MET A 274 8.60 3.94 -4.16
C MET A 274 7.54 4.13 -5.24
N PHE A 275 7.53 5.26 -5.96
CA PHE A 275 6.45 5.60 -6.90
C PHE A 275 5.07 5.46 -6.24
N SER A 276 4.94 6.02 -5.04
CA SER A 276 3.74 6.00 -4.22
C SER A 276 3.83 7.12 -3.19
N ASP A 277 2.79 7.92 -3.09
CA ASP A 277 2.57 8.88 -2.02
C ASP A 277 2.01 8.23 -0.75
N PHE A 278 1.68 6.93 -0.84
CA PHE A 278 1.08 6.11 0.20
C PHE A 278 -0.25 6.65 0.77
N LYS A 279 -0.98 7.47 0.00
CA LYS A 279 -2.30 7.99 0.41
C LYS A 279 -3.44 7.12 -0.12
N LEU A 280 -4.60 7.28 0.49
CA LEU A 280 -5.84 6.64 0.07
C LEU A 280 -6.49 7.43 -1.06
N HIS A 281 -6.81 6.78 -2.16
CA HIS A 281 -7.54 7.35 -3.29
C HIS A 281 -8.73 6.45 -3.67
N THR A 282 -9.85 7.08 -4.03
CA THR A 282 -11.03 6.39 -4.54
C THR A 282 -11.03 6.50 -6.07
N LEU A 283 -10.72 5.39 -6.73
CA LEU A 283 -10.57 5.35 -8.19
C LEU A 283 -11.76 4.66 -8.90
N GLY A 284 -12.65 3.98 -8.18
CA GLY A 284 -13.75 3.24 -8.82
C GLY A 284 -13.32 2.00 -9.60
N VAL A 285 -12.25 1.32 -9.15
CA VAL A 285 -11.84 0.01 -9.72
C VAL A 285 -12.96 -1.02 -9.49
N PRO A 286 -13.33 -1.84 -10.49
CA PRO A 286 -14.39 -2.84 -10.34
C PRO A 286 -14.07 -3.91 -9.32
N ASP A 287 -15.13 -4.43 -8.70
CA ASP A 287 -15.06 -5.61 -7.84
C ASP A 287 -14.71 -6.88 -8.65
N THR A 288 -14.16 -7.85 -7.94
CA THR A 288 -13.95 -9.21 -8.45
C THR A 288 -15.27 -9.98 -8.51
N GLU A 289 -15.37 -10.91 -9.45
CA GLU A 289 -16.53 -11.81 -9.57
C GLU A 289 -16.45 -13.02 -8.62
N ASN A 290 -15.29 -13.26 -8.00
CA ASN A 290 -15.09 -14.39 -7.10
C ASN A 290 -15.54 -14.13 -5.65
N ARG A 291 -16.02 -12.89 -5.35
CA ARG A 291 -16.70 -12.53 -4.11
C ARG A 291 -18.05 -11.90 -4.41
N LYS A 292 -19.01 -12.13 -3.51
CA LYS A 292 -20.35 -11.53 -3.58
C LYS A 292 -20.38 -10.10 -3.04
N ASP A 293 -19.60 -9.85 -1.99
CA ASP A 293 -19.57 -8.57 -1.30
C ASP A 293 -18.56 -7.63 -1.93
N SER A 294 -18.98 -6.41 -2.21
CA SER A 294 -18.13 -5.32 -2.67
C SER A 294 -17.13 -4.89 -1.59
N ASP A 295 -15.90 -4.55 -1.98
CA ASP A 295 -14.90 -4.05 -1.04
C ASP A 295 -15.02 -2.54 -0.85
N SER A 296 -15.64 -2.14 0.27
CA SER A 296 -15.80 -0.73 0.63
C SER A 296 -14.49 0.01 0.95
N GLY A 297 -13.33 -0.62 0.88
CA GLY A 297 -12.02 0.00 1.14
C GLY A 297 -11.88 0.60 2.54
N ALA A 298 -10.95 1.53 2.69
CA ALA A 298 -10.76 2.29 3.93
C ALA A 298 -11.99 3.18 4.22
N ASP A 299 -12.40 3.26 5.49
CA ASP A 299 -13.50 4.09 5.98
C ASP A 299 -14.85 3.94 5.23
N LYS A 300 -15.04 2.81 4.52
CA LYS A 300 -16.19 2.58 3.63
C LYS A 300 -16.31 3.57 2.47
N LYS A 301 -15.19 4.14 2.02
CA LYS A 301 -15.12 5.16 0.95
C LYS A 301 -14.65 4.60 -0.39
N TYR A 302 -14.43 3.30 -0.50
CA TYR A 302 -13.78 2.65 -1.65
C TYR A 302 -12.37 3.18 -1.93
N ALA A 303 -11.74 3.70 -0.88
CA ALA A 303 -10.43 4.31 -0.96
C ALA A 303 -9.35 3.26 -0.65
N PHE A 304 -8.32 3.23 -1.49
CA PHE A 304 -7.19 2.31 -1.36
C PHE A 304 -5.87 3.06 -1.49
N ARG A 305 -4.86 2.57 -0.79
CA ARG A 305 -3.52 3.13 -0.77
C ARG A 305 -2.91 3.03 -2.16
N THR A 306 -2.29 4.11 -2.64
CA THR A 306 -1.42 4.09 -3.82
C THR A 306 -0.37 2.97 -3.68
N PRO A 307 -0.39 1.90 -4.50
CA PRO A 307 0.64 0.87 -4.44
C PRO A 307 1.93 1.38 -5.06
N SER A 308 3.07 0.74 -4.74
CA SER A 308 4.32 1.00 -5.43
C SER A 308 4.25 0.53 -6.88
N LEU A 309 4.88 1.26 -7.80
CA LEU A 309 5.04 0.84 -9.19
C LEU A 309 6.35 0.07 -9.46
N ARG A 310 7.13 -0.25 -8.41
CA ARG A 310 8.33 -1.06 -8.57
C ARG A 310 7.98 -2.51 -8.86
N ASN A 311 8.71 -3.14 -9.76
CA ASN A 311 8.57 -4.55 -10.11
C ASN A 311 7.22 -4.98 -10.73
N LEU A 312 6.44 -4.04 -11.26
CA LEU A 312 5.11 -4.30 -11.83
C LEU A 312 5.06 -5.36 -12.93
N ARG A 313 6.15 -5.57 -13.67
CA ARG A 313 6.18 -6.52 -14.78
C ARG A 313 5.85 -7.95 -14.34
N PHE A 314 6.08 -8.27 -13.07
CA PHE A 314 6.00 -9.63 -12.55
C PHE A 314 4.87 -9.84 -11.54
N THR A 315 4.04 -8.82 -11.30
CA THR A 315 3.04 -8.80 -10.22
C THR A 315 1.62 -8.62 -10.74
N ALA A 316 1.37 -9.01 -11.99
CA ALA A 316 0.01 -9.12 -12.50
C ALA A 316 -0.76 -10.21 -11.71
N PRO A 317 -2.10 -10.14 -11.67
CA PRO A 317 -2.94 -9.05 -12.15
C PRO A 317 -2.91 -7.82 -11.21
N TYR A 318 -3.46 -6.70 -11.67
CA TYR A 318 -3.28 -5.38 -11.09
C TYR A 318 -4.51 -4.86 -10.34
N MET A 319 -4.28 -3.80 -9.55
CA MET A 319 -5.22 -3.15 -8.62
C MET A 319 -5.57 -3.99 -7.40
N HIS A 320 -6.29 -3.37 -6.44
CA HIS A 320 -6.66 -4.03 -5.19
C HIS A 320 -7.55 -5.26 -5.39
N SER A 321 -8.35 -5.30 -6.46
CA SER A 321 -9.22 -6.44 -6.77
C SER A 321 -8.59 -7.46 -7.72
N GLY A 322 -7.43 -7.15 -8.32
CA GLY A 322 -6.81 -8.00 -9.34
C GLY A 322 -7.57 -8.03 -10.67
N LYS A 323 -8.48 -7.08 -10.93
CA LYS A 323 -9.39 -7.13 -12.09
C LYS A 323 -8.68 -7.00 -13.44
N PHE A 324 -7.52 -6.36 -13.49
CA PHE A 324 -6.82 -6.07 -14.74
C PHE A 324 -5.62 -7.02 -14.90
N ALA A 325 -5.64 -7.85 -15.93
CA ALA A 325 -4.57 -8.81 -16.23
C ALA A 325 -3.31 -8.15 -16.84
N THR A 326 -3.44 -6.95 -17.40
CA THR A 326 -2.35 -6.26 -18.13
C THR A 326 -2.24 -4.79 -17.75
N LEU A 327 -1.04 -4.20 -17.90
CA LEU A 327 -0.84 -2.76 -17.72
C LEU A 327 -1.65 -1.93 -18.73
N ASP A 328 -1.86 -2.44 -19.94
CA ASP A 328 -2.70 -1.76 -20.94
C ASP A 328 -4.14 -1.59 -20.43
N GLN A 329 -4.70 -2.62 -19.77
CA GLN A 329 -6.02 -2.52 -19.13
C GLN A 329 -6.06 -1.51 -17.99
N VAL A 330 -4.97 -1.40 -17.22
CA VAL A 330 -4.83 -0.36 -16.18
C VAL A 330 -4.83 1.03 -16.80
N LEU A 331 -4.09 1.24 -17.90
CA LEU A 331 -4.01 2.55 -18.54
C LEU A 331 -5.32 2.93 -19.25
N MET A 332 -5.99 1.97 -19.90
CA MET A 332 -7.35 2.19 -20.43
C MET A 332 -8.36 2.51 -19.32
N PHE A 333 -8.19 1.95 -18.12
CA PHE A 333 -9.02 2.32 -16.96
C PHE A 333 -8.81 3.78 -16.54
N TYR A 334 -7.56 4.26 -16.50
CA TYR A 334 -7.28 5.67 -16.21
C TYR A 334 -7.86 6.62 -17.28
N GLU A 335 -7.86 6.20 -18.55
CA GLU A 335 -8.51 6.96 -19.62
C GLU A 335 -10.04 6.97 -19.48
N ASP A 336 -10.65 5.83 -19.16
CA ASP A 336 -12.10 5.73 -18.91
C ASP A 336 -12.53 6.71 -17.79
N ILE A 337 -11.83 6.72 -16.65
CA ILE A 337 -12.20 7.61 -15.54
C ILE A 337 -11.95 9.09 -15.86
N ALA A 338 -10.90 9.42 -16.62
CA ALA A 338 -10.66 10.79 -17.10
C ALA A 338 -11.73 11.23 -18.11
N GLY A 339 -12.30 10.29 -18.87
CA GLY A 339 -13.45 10.49 -19.74
C GLY A 339 -14.81 10.46 -19.04
N GLY A 340 -14.85 10.37 -17.71
CA GLY A 340 -16.08 10.36 -16.90
C GLY A 340 -16.81 9.01 -16.85
N LYS A 341 -16.19 7.93 -17.32
CA LYS A 341 -16.77 6.58 -17.30
C LYS A 341 -16.37 5.83 -16.03
N LEU A 342 -17.35 5.62 -15.15
CA LEU A 342 -17.18 4.85 -13.91
C LEU A 342 -17.42 3.36 -14.16
N LEU A 343 -16.48 2.52 -13.74
CA LEU A 343 -16.58 1.06 -13.91
C LEU A 343 -17.09 0.33 -12.67
N ASN A 344 -16.98 0.92 -11.48
CA ASN A 344 -17.55 0.35 -10.26
C ASN A 344 -18.92 1.00 -9.94
N PRO A 345 -20.03 0.26 -10.05
CA PRO A 345 -21.37 0.81 -9.81
C PRO A 345 -21.63 1.18 -8.34
N ASN A 346 -20.78 0.74 -7.41
CA ASN A 346 -20.90 1.03 -5.98
C ASN A 346 -20.20 2.35 -5.57
N VAL A 347 -19.50 3.01 -6.51
CA VAL A 347 -18.76 4.25 -6.26
C VAL A 347 -19.45 5.42 -6.97
N GLU A 348 -19.92 6.38 -6.18
CA GLU A 348 -20.50 7.63 -6.68
C GLU A 348 -19.42 8.54 -7.29
N GLU A 349 -19.74 9.25 -8.37
CA GLU A 349 -18.83 10.20 -9.03
C GLU A 349 -18.25 11.25 -8.07
N SER A 350 -19.08 11.76 -7.15
CA SER A 350 -18.69 12.75 -6.15
C SER A 350 -17.64 12.26 -5.15
N ARG A 351 -17.37 10.95 -5.10
CA ARG A 351 -16.35 10.34 -4.24
C ARG A 351 -15.05 10.04 -4.97
N MET A 352 -15.03 10.17 -6.30
CA MET A 352 -13.85 9.92 -7.09
C MET A 352 -12.77 10.93 -6.74
N ASP A 353 -11.51 10.48 -6.73
CA ASP A 353 -10.40 11.37 -6.47
C ASP A 353 -10.19 12.35 -7.64
N PRO A 354 -10.24 13.67 -7.41
CA PRO A 354 -10.04 14.66 -8.47
C PRO A 354 -8.69 14.55 -9.17
N LEU A 355 -7.64 14.04 -8.51
CA LEU A 355 -6.34 13.84 -9.14
C LEU A 355 -6.40 12.79 -10.25
N ALA A 356 -7.32 11.84 -10.16
CA ALA A 356 -7.49 10.78 -11.14
C ALA A 356 -8.46 11.17 -12.27
N THR A 357 -9.51 11.95 -11.98
CA THR A 357 -10.50 12.36 -12.99
C THR A 357 -10.02 13.51 -13.89
N HIS A 358 -8.97 14.24 -13.50
CA HIS A 358 -8.41 15.36 -14.27
C HIS A 358 -7.05 15.04 -14.91
N MET A 359 -6.77 13.76 -15.14
CA MET A 359 -5.56 13.34 -15.84
C MET A 359 -5.69 13.56 -17.35
N ASP A 360 -4.60 13.93 -18.01
CA ASP A 360 -4.51 14.03 -19.48
C ASP A 360 -3.85 12.75 -20.03
N VAL A 361 -4.64 11.67 -20.09
CA VAL A 361 -4.18 10.37 -20.57
C VAL A 361 -4.47 10.26 -22.06
N ASN A 362 -3.43 10.15 -22.89
CA ASN A 362 -3.56 9.93 -24.32
C ASN A 362 -3.09 8.52 -24.71
N PHE A 363 -3.89 7.81 -25.52
CA PHE A 363 -3.52 6.50 -26.07
C PHE A 363 -2.12 6.44 -26.70
N LYS A 364 -1.64 7.54 -27.30
CA LYS A 364 -0.32 7.60 -27.93
C LYS A 364 0.83 7.49 -26.92
N ASP A 365 0.59 7.88 -25.68
CA ASP A 365 1.59 7.93 -24.62
C ASP A 365 1.67 6.60 -23.84
N ILE A 366 0.63 5.77 -23.91
CA ILE A 366 0.52 4.49 -23.19
C ILE A 366 1.76 3.61 -23.39
N SER A 367 2.17 3.37 -24.64
CA SER A 367 3.32 2.50 -24.92
C SER A 367 4.62 3.06 -24.35
N ARG A 368 4.76 4.40 -24.34
CA ARG A 368 5.95 5.08 -23.79
C ARG A 368 5.97 5.02 -22.28
N ILE A 369 4.83 5.25 -21.63
CA ILE A 369 4.69 5.08 -20.18
C ILE A 369 5.02 3.64 -19.78
N VAL A 370 4.52 2.65 -20.51
CA VAL A 370 4.86 1.23 -20.26
C VAL A 370 6.36 0.98 -20.45
N GLU A 371 7.00 1.56 -21.47
CA GLU A 371 8.46 1.50 -21.66
C GLU A 371 9.20 2.04 -20.43
N PHE A 372 8.76 3.18 -19.89
CA PHE A 372 9.30 3.74 -18.66
C PHE A 372 9.04 2.84 -17.43
N LEU A 373 7.83 2.34 -17.21
CA LEU A 373 7.52 1.44 -16.09
C LEU A 373 8.35 0.15 -16.13
N ASN A 374 8.75 -0.31 -17.31
CA ASN A 374 9.66 -1.44 -17.45
C ASN A 374 11.06 -1.17 -16.86
N THR A 375 11.47 0.09 -16.75
CA THR A 375 12.75 0.49 -16.13
C THR A 375 12.74 0.34 -14.61
N LEU A 376 11.57 0.16 -13.99
CA LEU A 376 11.35 0.06 -12.54
C LEU A 376 11.42 -1.38 -12.01
N ASN A 377 11.92 -2.32 -12.82
CA ASN A 377 12.03 -3.73 -12.46
C ASN A 377 13.49 -4.09 -12.18
N ASP A 378 13.69 -4.87 -11.12
CA ASP A 378 14.98 -5.41 -10.69
C ASP A 378 14.75 -6.84 -10.22
N ASP A 379 15.50 -7.76 -10.82
CA ASP A 379 15.39 -9.19 -10.58
C ASP A 379 16.43 -9.71 -9.57
N ALA A 380 17.33 -8.84 -9.10
CA ALA A 380 18.47 -9.18 -8.25
C ALA A 380 18.10 -9.17 -6.75
N PHE A 381 17.25 -10.09 -6.34
CA PHE A 381 16.86 -10.30 -4.94
C PHE A 381 16.79 -11.80 -4.59
N ASP A 382 16.72 -12.13 -3.30
CA ASP A 382 16.64 -13.53 -2.86
C ASP A 382 15.33 -14.17 -3.30
N LYS A 383 15.40 -15.19 -4.17
CA LYS A 383 14.26 -16.01 -4.59
C LYS A 383 14.31 -17.44 -4.06
N SER A 384 15.26 -17.73 -3.18
CA SER A 384 15.50 -19.08 -2.70
C SER A 384 14.35 -19.57 -1.83
N VAL A 385 13.95 -20.82 -2.05
CA VAL A 385 12.98 -21.54 -1.23
C VAL A 385 13.75 -22.51 -0.34
N PRO A 386 13.49 -22.60 0.98
CA PRO A 386 14.12 -23.61 1.82
C PRO A 386 13.72 -25.03 1.35
N GLU A 387 14.66 -25.98 1.41
CA GLU A 387 14.36 -27.39 1.07
C GLU A 387 13.38 -28.03 2.07
N SER A 388 13.45 -27.61 3.33
CA SER A 388 12.59 -28.06 4.41
C SER A 388 12.36 -26.95 5.43
N VAL A 389 11.27 -27.05 6.19
CA VAL A 389 10.96 -26.17 7.31
C VAL A 389 10.94 -26.94 8.64
N PRO A 390 11.21 -26.29 9.79
CA PRO A 390 11.34 -26.97 11.08
C PRO A 390 10.11 -27.76 11.54
N SER A 391 8.90 -27.43 11.06
CA SER A 391 7.69 -28.21 11.37
C SER A 391 7.63 -29.57 10.66
N GLY A 392 8.45 -29.78 9.62
CA GLY A 392 8.37 -30.93 8.72
C GLY A 392 7.18 -30.92 7.76
N LEU A 393 6.40 -29.83 7.73
CA LEU A 393 5.28 -29.66 6.78
C LEU A 393 5.79 -29.34 5.36
N PRO A 394 4.96 -29.52 4.32
CA PRO A 394 5.30 -29.11 2.96
C PRO A 394 5.62 -27.62 2.88
N VAL A 395 6.79 -27.28 2.34
CA VAL A 395 7.24 -25.90 2.18
C VAL A 395 6.26 -25.12 1.27
N MET A 396 5.84 -23.93 1.72
CA MET A 396 4.79 -23.10 1.09
C MET A 396 3.37 -23.69 1.12
N GLY A 397 3.12 -24.74 1.89
CA GLY A 397 1.79 -25.32 2.01
C GLY A 397 1.48 -26.38 0.95
N ARG A 398 0.19 -26.71 0.84
CA ARG A 398 -0.31 -27.75 -0.07
C ARG A 398 -0.64 -27.22 -1.47
#